data_AF-A0A6A0GYF8-F1
#
_entry.id   AF-A0A6A0GYF8-F1
#
_cell.length_a   1.000
_cell.length_b   1.000
_cell.length_c   1.000
_cell.angle_alpha   90.00
_cell.angle_beta   90.00
_cell.angle_gamma   90.00
#
_symmetry.space_group_name_H-M   'P 1'
#
loop_
_entity.id
_entity.type
_entity.pdbx_description
1 polymer ?
#
loop_
_entity_poly.entity_id
_entity_poly.type
_entity_poly.pdbx_seq_one_letter_code
_entity_poly.pdbx_strand_id
1 'polypeptide(L)'
;MTVDRSYNLICNGTCDHRTGACVCSSGWRGPLCDRSCPQGRWGFECTNACRCRNGGECKPETGLCVCQPGWTGEDCSQPCAPGFFGYNCQQRCHCRNHASCRPSDGFCECLPGWMGPGCAQSEVSQVLRLCTE
;
A
#
# COMPACT_ATOMS: atom_id res chain seq x y z
N MET A 1 0.98 -0.99 28.90
CA MET A 1 -0.05 -1.75 29.64
C MET A 1 -1.37 -1.02 29.41
N THR A 2 -2.21 -1.50 28.51
CA THR A 2 -3.55 -0.92 28.30
C THR A 2 -4.51 -1.64 29.23
N VAL A 3 -4.82 -1.00 30.34
CA VAL A 3 -5.91 -1.40 31.24
C VAL A 3 -7.12 -0.51 30.92
N ASP A 4 -8.33 -1.00 31.14
CA ASP A 4 -9.51 -0.13 31.11
C ASP A 4 -9.52 0.82 32.34
N ARG A 5 -10.54 1.68 32.43
CA ARG A 5 -10.73 2.60 33.58
C ARG A 5 -11.04 1.89 34.91
N SER A 6 -11.18 0.57 34.88
CA SER A 6 -11.45 -0.32 36.00
C SER A 6 -10.26 -1.25 36.30
N TYR A 7 -9.08 -1.00 35.70
CA TYR A 7 -7.88 -1.82 35.83
C TYR A 7 -8.00 -3.24 35.27
N ASN A 8 -8.99 -3.50 34.39
CA ASN A 8 -9.12 -4.81 33.76
C ASN A 8 -8.07 -4.99 32.67
N LEU A 9 -7.53 -6.21 32.61
CA LEU A 9 -6.63 -6.67 31.57
C LEU A 9 -7.36 -6.59 30.21
N ILE A 10 -6.87 -5.77 29.29
CA ILE A 10 -7.38 -5.76 27.92
C ILE A 10 -6.65 -6.87 27.15
N CYS A 11 -7.38 -7.93 26.82
CA CYS A 11 -6.90 -8.99 25.94
C CYS A 11 -7.63 -8.90 24.61
N ASN A 12 -6.86 -8.79 23.53
CA ASN A 12 -7.40 -8.83 22.17
C ASN A 12 -7.66 -10.27 21.71
N GLY A 13 -8.67 -10.89 22.32
CA GLY A 13 -8.96 -12.33 22.20
C GLY A 13 -9.91 -12.82 23.29
N THR A 14 -9.84 -14.11 23.60
CA THR A 14 -10.63 -14.72 24.68
C THR A 14 -9.79 -14.85 25.94
N CYS A 15 -10.34 -14.47 27.10
CA CYS A 15 -9.71 -14.64 28.40
C CYS A 15 -10.28 -15.86 29.11
N ASP A 16 -9.41 -16.74 29.61
CA ASP A 16 -9.80 -17.83 30.51
C ASP A 16 -9.94 -17.29 31.93
N HIS A 17 -11.19 -17.17 32.40
CA HIS A 17 -11.49 -16.68 33.75
C HIS A 17 -10.95 -17.54 34.90
N ARG A 18 -10.57 -18.80 34.65
CA ARG A 18 -9.96 -19.67 35.68
C ARG A 18 -8.46 -19.46 35.83
N THR A 19 -7.75 -19.26 34.71
CA THR A 19 -6.29 -19.19 34.69
C THR A 19 -5.75 -17.78 34.53
N GLY A 20 -6.59 -16.84 34.05
CA GLY A 20 -6.18 -15.50 33.64
C GLY A 20 -5.39 -15.46 32.32
N ALA A 21 -5.25 -16.60 31.64
CA ALA A 21 -4.54 -16.67 30.36
C ALA A 21 -5.40 -16.13 29.21
N CYS A 22 -4.75 -15.49 28.24
CA CYS A 22 -5.41 -14.98 27.05
C CYS A 22 -5.08 -15.83 25.83
N VAL A 23 -6.12 -16.16 25.07
CA VAL A 23 -6.05 -16.81 23.76
C VAL A 23 -6.27 -15.73 22.71
N CYS A 24 -5.23 -15.43 21.93
CA CYS A 24 -5.26 -14.29 21.02
C CYS A 24 -6.10 -14.52 19.77
N SER A 25 -6.79 -13.48 19.33
CA SER A 25 -7.41 -13.47 18.01
C SER A 25 -6.34 -13.49 16.92
N SER A 26 -6.70 -13.98 15.71
CA SER A 26 -5.81 -13.93 14.54
C SER A 26 -5.24 -12.52 14.34
N GLY A 27 -3.94 -12.44 14.08
CA GLY A 27 -3.22 -11.17 13.92
C GLY A 27 -2.61 -10.59 15.20
N TRP A 28 -2.88 -11.20 16.36
CA TRP A 28 -2.34 -10.79 17.65
C TRP A 28 -1.54 -11.91 18.31
N ARG A 29 -0.60 -11.52 19.17
CA ARG A 29 0.28 -12.43 19.90
C ARG A 29 0.69 -11.84 21.25
N GLY A 30 1.35 -12.69 22.03
CA GLY A 30 1.90 -12.36 23.34
C GLY A 30 0.93 -12.70 24.47
N PRO A 31 1.40 -12.71 25.73
CA PRO A 31 0.61 -13.19 26.86
C PRO A 31 -0.70 -12.42 27.08
N LEU A 32 -0.76 -11.17 26.62
CA LEU A 32 -1.91 -10.26 26.72
C LEU A 32 -2.55 -9.93 25.38
N CYS A 33 -2.08 -10.53 24.28
CA CYS A 33 -2.52 -10.19 22.93
C CYS A 33 -2.39 -8.69 22.61
N ASP A 34 -1.35 -8.06 23.14
CA ASP A 34 -1.06 -6.62 23.04
C ASP A 34 -0.13 -6.29 21.86
N ARG A 35 0.36 -7.31 21.16
CA ARG A 35 1.30 -7.17 20.04
C ARG A 35 0.65 -7.74 18.80
N SER A 36 0.67 -6.98 17.70
CA SER A 36 0.31 -7.52 16.40
C SER A 36 1.34 -8.54 15.91
N CYS A 37 0.97 -9.31 14.90
CA CYS A 37 1.92 -10.16 14.19
C CYS A 37 3.08 -9.32 13.63
N PRO A 38 4.32 -9.84 13.71
CA PRO A 38 5.46 -9.17 13.09
C PRO A 38 5.29 -9.12 11.57
N GLN A 39 5.95 -8.16 10.93
CA GLN A 39 5.92 -8.01 9.48
C GLN A 39 6.30 -9.33 8.79
N GLY A 40 5.56 -9.70 7.76
CA GLY A 40 5.75 -10.96 7.03
C GLY A 40 5.06 -12.19 7.65
N ARG A 41 4.27 -12.02 8.73
CA ARG A 41 3.47 -13.10 9.33
C ARG A 41 2.02 -12.69 9.59
N TRP A 42 1.12 -13.66 9.63
CA TRP A 42 -0.31 -13.45 9.85
C TRP A 42 -1.00 -14.68 10.45
N GLY A 43 -2.28 -14.52 10.81
CA GLY A 43 -3.15 -15.58 11.33
C GLY A 43 -3.04 -15.78 12.84
N PHE A 44 -3.64 -16.87 13.33
CA PHE A 44 -3.56 -17.27 14.73
C PHE A 44 -2.11 -17.62 15.09
N GLU A 45 -1.62 -17.06 16.21
CA GLU A 45 -0.24 -17.18 16.68
C GLU A 45 0.83 -16.76 15.65
N CYS A 46 0.44 -16.00 14.61
CA CYS A 46 1.35 -15.52 13.56
C CYS A 46 2.14 -16.64 12.85
N THR A 47 1.53 -17.81 12.73
CA THR A 47 2.18 -19.01 12.18
C THR A 47 2.30 -18.98 10.66
N ASN A 48 1.40 -18.26 9.98
CA ASN A 48 1.39 -18.20 8.52
C ASN A 48 2.37 -17.14 8.00
N ALA A 49 3.11 -17.47 6.94
CA ALA A 49 3.98 -16.54 6.24
C ALA A 49 3.21 -15.74 5.19
N CYS A 50 3.57 -14.46 5.03
CA CYS A 50 3.01 -13.61 4.00
C CYS A 50 3.62 -13.88 2.64
N ARG A 51 2.79 -13.81 1.60
CA ARG A 51 3.18 -14.15 0.22
C ARG A 51 3.18 -12.95 -0.73
N CYS A 52 3.01 -11.74 -0.18
CA CYS A 52 2.99 -10.50 -0.94
C CYS A 52 4.34 -10.24 -1.61
N ARG A 53 4.30 -9.72 -2.84
CA ARG A 53 5.47 -9.35 -3.64
C ARG A 53 5.61 -7.84 -3.75
N ASN A 54 6.72 -7.40 -4.34
CA ASN A 54 6.97 -6.00 -4.71
C ASN A 54 6.79 -5.00 -3.54
N GLY A 55 7.22 -5.40 -2.35
CA GLY A 55 7.10 -4.57 -1.13
C GLY A 55 5.68 -4.47 -0.57
N GLY A 56 4.74 -5.29 -1.05
CA GLY A 56 3.40 -5.39 -0.47
C GLY A 56 3.41 -5.96 0.94
N GLU A 57 2.48 -5.50 1.76
CA GLU A 57 2.35 -5.90 3.17
C GLU A 57 1.06 -6.68 3.38
N CYS A 58 1.10 -7.76 4.14
CA CYS A 58 -0.09 -8.54 4.47
C CYS A 58 -0.79 -7.98 5.70
N LYS A 59 -2.13 -8.08 5.72
CA LYS A 59 -2.91 -7.86 6.95
C LYS A 59 -2.61 -8.98 7.95
N PRO A 60 -2.31 -8.66 9.21
CA PRO A 60 -1.93 -9.67 10.20
C PRO A 60 -3.07 -10.64 10.54
N GLU A 61 -4.33 -10.25 10.37
CA GLU A 61 -5.49 -11.09 10.67
C GLU A 61 -5.80 -12.07 9.53
N THR A 62 -5.74 -11.61 8.28
CA THR A 62 -6.27 -12.34 7.12
C THR A 62 -5.22 -12.78 6.11
N GLY A 63 -4.00 -12.25 6.18
CA GLY A 63 -2.94 -12.50 5.20
C GLY A 63 -3.13 -11.79 3.86
N LEU A 64 -4.23 -11.06 3.67
CA LEU A 64 -4.51 -10.32 2.44
C LEU A 64 -3.45 -9.24 2.21
N CYS A 65 -2.93 -9.16 0.99
CA CYS A 65 -1.91 -8.20 0.64
C CYS A 65 -2.50 -6.81 0.39
N VAL A 66 -1.79 -5.80 0.91
CA VAL A 66 -1.93 -4.39 0.61
C VAL A 66 -0.74 -4.03 -0.26
N CYS A 67 -1.01 -3.72 -1.53
CA CYS A 67 0.02 -3.48 -2.51
C CYS A 67 0.58 -2.06 -2.42
N GLN A 68 1.88 -1.93 -2.71
CA GLN A 68 2.49 -0.63 -2.92
C GLN A 68 1.91 0.03 -4.18
N PRO A 69 1.94 1.38 -4.29
CA PRO A 69 1.52 2.06 -5.49
C PRO A 69 2.23 1.52 -6.74
N GLY A 70 1.48 1.32 -7.82
CA GLY A 70 2.01 0.73 -9.06
C GLY A 70 1.83 -0.78 -9.19
N TRP A 71 1.33 -1.45 -8.15
CA TRP A 71 1.07 -2.89 -8.12
C TRP A 71 -0.37 -3.22 -7.70
N THR A 72 -0.85 -4.37 -8.16
CA THR A 72 -2.20 -4.90 -7.91
C THR A 72 -2.20 -6.43 -7.94
N GLY A 73 -3.39 -7.03 -7.76
CA GLY A 73 -3.59 -8.47 -7.64
C GLY A 73 -3.49 -8.97 -6.19
N GLU A 74 -3.88 -10.23 -5.96
CA GLU A 74 -3.98 -10.81 -4.61
C GLU A 74 -2.64 -10.88 -3.86
N ASP A 75 -1.52 -11.05 -4.59
CA ASP A 75 -0.17 -11.11 -4.04
C ASP A 75 0.71 -9.92 -4.45
N CYS A 76 0.13 -8.88 -5.05
CA CYS A 76 0.84 -7.71 -5.56
C CYS A 76 1.87 -8.01 -6.67
N SER A 77 1.72 -9.14 -7.38
CA SER A 77 2.61 -9.52 -8.48
C SER A 77 2.34 -8.77 -9.79
N GLN A 78 1.16 -8.16 -9.94
CA GLN A 78 0.74 -7.56 -11.20
C GLN A 78 1.05 -6.06 -11.20
N PRO A 79 1.80 -5.53 -12.17
CA PRO A 79 1.98 -4.09 -12.30
C PRO A 79 0.67 -3.44 -12.78
N CYS A 80 0.54 -2.13 -12.58
CA CYS A 80 -0.58 -1.40 -13.17
C CYS A 80 -0.59 -1.51 -14.69
N ALA A 81 -1.80 -1.67 -15.24
CA ALA A 81 -2.00 -1.61 -16.67
C ALA A 81 -1.61 -0.21 -17.21
N PRO A 82 -1.13 -0.10 -18.46
CA PRO A 82 -0.80 1.18 -19.06
C PRO A 82 -1.94 2.19 -18.93
N GLY A 83 -1.61 3.41 -18.47
CA GLY A 83 -2.59 4.49 -18.25
C GLY A 83 -3.24 4.48 -16.87
N PHE A 84 -2.84 3.58 -15.96
CA PHE A 84 -3.29 3.56 -14.57
C PHE A 84 -2.12 3.62 -13.59
N PHE A 85 -2.37 4.17 -12.40
CA PHE A 85 -1.35 4.34 -11.37
C PHE A 85 -1.95 4.33 -9.94
N GLY A 86 -1.06 4.38 -8.95
CA GLY A 86 -1.41 4.50 -7.53
C GLY A 86 -1.76 3.17 -6.87
N TYR A 87 -2.38 3.24 -5.69
CA TYR A 87 -2.84 2.06 -4.96
C TYR A 87 -3.92 1.31 -5.73
N ASN A 88 -3.74 -0.01 -5.84
CA ASN A 88 -4.62 -0.91 -6.58
C ASN A 88 -4.89 -0.46 -8.04
N CYS A 89 -4.03 0.40 -8.59
CA CYS A 89 -4.15 0.93 -9.95
C CYS A 89 -5.50 1.62 -10.26
N GLN A 90 -6.10 2.26 -9.26
CA GLN A 90 -7.44 2.86 -9.40
C GLN A 90 -7.42 4.28 -10.02
N GLN A 91 -6.24 4.91 -10.12
CA GLN A 91 -6.12 6.26 -10.66
C GLN A 91 -5.78 6.21 -12.16
N ARG A 92 -6.35 7.12 -12.95
CA ARG A 92 -6.12 7.21 -14.40
C ARG A 92 -5.10 8.30 -14.71
N CYS A 93 -4.17 8.00 -15.61
CA CYS A 93 -3.20 8.98 -16.06
C CYS A 93 -3.83 10.07 -16.94
N HIS A 94 -3.33 11.30 -16.80
CA HIS A 94 -3.83 12.47 -17.53
C HIS A 94 -2.80 13.05 -18.50
N CYS A 95 -1.81 12.26 -18.88
CA CYS A 95 -0.75 12.64 -19.81
C CYS A 95 -1.31 12.88 -21.22
N ARG A 96 -0.76 13.87 -21.92
CA ARG A 96 -1.10 14.22 -23.31
C ARG A 96 0.00 13.76 -24.26
N ASN A 97 -0.27 13.88 -25.56
CA ASN A 97 0.71 13.63 -26.61
C ASN A 97 1.39 12.26 -26.52
N HIS A 98 0.59 11.24 -26.18
CA HIS A 98 1.00 9.83 -26.12
C HIS A 98 2.10 9.53 -25.08
N ALA A 99 2.31 10.44 -24.11
CA ALA A 99 3.23 10.22 -23.00
C ALA A 99 2.73 9.09 -22.06
N SER A 100 3.67 8.28 -21.58
CA SER A 100 3.44 7.30 -20.52
C SER A 100 3.42 7.98 -19.16
N CYS A 101 2.85 7.29 -18.17
CA CYS A 101 2.89 7.70 -16.77
C CYS A 101 3.56 6.63 -15.92
N ARG A 102 4.27 7.06 -14.87
CA ARG A 102 4.82 6.15 -13.88
C ARG A 102 3.70 5.50 -13.07
N PRO A 103 3.66 4.16 -12.94
CA PRO A 103 2.62 3.45 -12.19
C PRO A 103 2.51 3.82 -10.70
N SER A 104 3.59 4.30 -10.09
CA SER A 104 3.63 4.61 -8.66
C SER A 104 2.87 5.88 -8.30
N ASP A 105 3.01 6.94 -9.10
CA ASP A 105 2.55 8.29 -8.75
C ASP A 105 1.87 9.05 -9.90
N GLY A 106 1.78 8.45 -11.09
CA GLY A 106 1.10 9.03 -12.24
C GLY A 106 1.89 10.13 -12.94
N PHE A 107 3.16 10.35 -12.56
CA PHE A 107 4.02 11.32 -13.21
C PHE A 107 4.19 11.02 -14.70
N CYS A 108 3.96 12.02 -15.55
CA CYS A 108 4.07 11.87 -16.99
C CYS A 108 5.52 11.96 -17.48
N GLU A 109 5.95 10.95 -18.22
CA GLU A 109 7.25 10.91 -18.88
C GLU A 109 7.08 11.45 -20.31
N CYS A 110 7.43 12.71 -20.51
CA CYS A 110 7.18 13.39 -21.77
C CYS A 110 8.10 12.89 -22.88
N LEU A 111 7.52 12.74 -24.07
CA LEU A 111 8.29 12.54 -25.30
C LEU A 111 9.05 13.81 -25.67
N PRO A 112 10.16 13.70 -26.45
CA PRO A 112 10.94 14.87 -26.88
C PRO A 112 10.07 15.97 -27.49
N GLY A 113 10.33 17.22 -27.11
CA GLY A 113 9.58 18.39 -27.59
C GLY A 113 8.28 18.69 -26.83
N TRP A 114 7.93 17.89 -25.82
CA TRP A 114 6.80 18.14 -24.92
C TRP A 114 7.24 18.34 -23.48
N MET A 115 6.55 19.24 -22.76
CA MET A 115 6.87 19.58 -21.39
C MET A 115 5.64 19.91 -20.53
N GLY A 116 5.91 20.16 -19.25
CA GLY A 116 4.92 20.43 -18.22
C GLY A 116 4.33 19.17 -17.57
N PRO A 117 3.55 19.29 -16.49
CA PRO A 117 3.09 18.16 -15.67
C PRO A 117 2.25 17.10 -16.41
N GLY A 118 1.59 17.49 -17.50
CA GLY A 118 0.80 16.60 -18.35
C GLY A 118 1.31 16.48 -19.78
N CYS A 119 2.54 16.91 -20.07
CA CYS A 119 3.16 16.88 -21.41
C CYS A 119 2.33 17.57 -22.50
N ALA A 120 1.59 18.63 -22.15
CA ALA A 120 0.68 19.32 -23.06
C ALA A 120 1.32 20.52 -23.79
N GLN A 121 2.49 20.97 -23.35
CA GLN A 121 3.15 22.18 -23.86
C GLN A 121 4.24 21.79 -24.86
N SER A 122 4.21 22.36 -26.06
CA SER A 122 5.27 22.19 -27.05
C SER A 122 6.47 23.06 -26.69
N GLU A 123 7.61 22.43 -26.48
CA GLU A 123 8.88 23.07 -26.18
C GLU A 123 9.26 24.09 -27.29
N VAL A 124 9.02 23.72 -28.55
CA VAL A 124 9.23 24.58 -29.72
C VAL A 124 8.41 25.86 -29.65
N SER A 125 7.17 25.81 -29.15
CA SER A 125 6.32 27.02 -29.05
C SER A 125 6.73 27.92 -27.89
N GLN A 126 7.37 27.38 -26.85
CA GLN A 126 7.94 28.20 -25.77
C GLN A 126 9.25 28.86 -26.21
N VAL A 127 10.12 28.14 -26.92
CA VAL A 127 11.33 28.73 -27.52
C VAL A 127 10.98 29.78 -28.56
N LEU A 128 9.97 29.55 -29.41
CA LEU A 128 9.53 30.54 -30.39
C LEU A 128 9.04 31.84 -29.73
N ARG A 129 8.40 31.75 -28.55
CA ARG A 129 8.02 32.94 -27.77
C ARG A 129 9.24 33.70 -27.23
N LEU A 130 10.29 33.00 -26.83
CA LEU A 130 11.56 33.60 -26.40
C LEU A 130 12.34 34.24 -27.56
N CYS A 131 12.13 33.80 -28.80
CA CYS A 131 12.73 34.41 -29.99
C CYS A 131 11.93 35.61 -30.53
N THR A 132 10.73 35.88 -30.01
CA THR A 132 9.90 37.04 -30.38
C THR A 132 10.02 38.21 -29.41
N GLU A 133 10.93 38.11 -28.44
CA GLU A 133 11.42 39.23 -27.60
C GLU A 133 12.82 39.65 -28.06
#